data_AF-A0A2G2BEU1-F1
#
_entry.id   AF-A0A2G2BEU1-F1
#
_cell.length_a   1.000
_cell.length_b   1.000
_cell.length_c   1.000
_cell.angle_alpha   90.00
_cell.angle_beta   90.00
_cell.angle_gamma   90.00
#
_symmetry.space_group_name_H-M   'P 1'
#
loop_
_entity.id
_entity.type
_entity.pdbx_description
1 polymer ?
#
loop_
_entity_poly.entity_id
_entity_poly.type
_entity_poly.pdbx_seq_one_letter_code
_entity_poly.pdbx_strand_id
1 'polypeptide(L)'
;MSFPLGFVLLAAGAGKTFVLTESIAITVFVLGVGVAIPYLGVLATGVAFLAMYLVYLPLVYWIARRRIGFAWTRVVKIQAAVLIVMAVVVAGLGHVSDMASAAVGIILAVIMGFYMLVRFAEMGEMSGPARRLAVLSREIVGRLRVGK
;
A
#
# COMPACT_ATOMS: atom_id res chain seq x y z
N MET A 1 -2.75 -3.32 1.15
CA MET A 1 -4.21 -3.55 1.25
C MET A 1 -4.55 -4.92 1.87
N SER A 2 -3.73 -5.46 2.77
CA SER A 2 -3.99 -6.76 3.41
C SER A 2 -4.67 -6.61 4.77
N PHE A 3 -4.34 -5.56 5.52
CA PHE A 3 -4.81 -5.35 6.89
C PHE A 3 -6.35 -5.32 7.05
N PRO A 4 -7.13 -4.61 6.20
CA PRO A 4 -8.59 -4.67 6.27
C PRO A 4 -9.15 -6.07 5.97
N LEU A 5 -8.49 -6.85 5.11
CA LEU A 5 -8.90 -8.22 4.80
C LEU A 5 -8.65 -9.18 5.98
N GLY A 6 -7.61 -8.92 6.77
CA GLY A 6 -7.39 -9.60 8.05
C GLY A 6 -8.53 -9.34 9.04
N PHE A 7 -9.03 -8.11 9.15
CA PHE A 7 -10.16 -7.81 10.04
C PHE A 7 -11.49 -8.42 9.57
N VAL A 8 -11.69 -8.60 8.26
CA VAL A 8 -12.86 -9.34 7.74
C VAL A 8 -12.89 -10.76 8.31
N LEU A 9 -11.74 -11.42 8.47
CA LEU A 9 -11.65 -12.75 9.07
C LEU A 9 -12.10 -12.75 10.53
N LEU A 10 -11.67 -11.75 11.30
CA LEU A 10 -12.08 -11.58 12.69
C LEU A 10 -13.58 -11.28 12.81
N ALA A 11 -14.10 -10.38 11.97
CA ALA A 11 -15.52 -10.05 11.93
C ALA A 11 -16.40 -11.24 11.54
N ALA A 12 -15.89 -12.15 10.71
CA ALA A 12 -16.55 -13.40 10.33
C ALA A 12 -16.40 -14.52 11.38
N GLY A 13 -15.83 -14.25 12.55
CA GLY A 13 -15.60 -15.25 13.60
C GLY A 13 -14.50 -16.28 13.27
N ALA A 14 -13.74 -16.08 12.19
CA ALA A 14 -12.71 -17.00 11.71
C ALA A 14 -11.36 -16.77 12.40
N GLY A 15 -11.35 -16.62 13.73
CA GLY A 15 -10.16 -16.28 14.52
C GLY A 15 -8.99 -17.26 14.35
N LYS A 16 -9.27 -18.56 14.23
CA LYS A 16 -8.23 -19.58 13.96
C LYS A 16 -7.53 -19.35 12.61
N THR A 17 -8.31 -19.00 11.58
CA THR A 17 -7.76 -18.70 10.25
C THR A 17 -6.94 -17.42 10.29
N PHE A 18 -7.43 -16.39 10.98
CA PHE A 18 -6.67 -15.15 11.20
C PHE A 18 -5.31 -15.41 11.86
N VAL A 19 -5.29 -16.11 13.01
CA VAL A 19 -4.05 -16.43 13.72
C VAL A 19 -3.08 -17.24 12.85
N LEU A 20 -3.59 -18.21 12.07
CA LEU A 20 -2.76 -18.96 11.14
C LEU A 20 -2.12 -18.06 10.07
N THR A 21 -2.90 -17.16 9.46
CA THR A 21 -2.38 -16.25 8.43
C THR A 21 -1.34 -15.27 8.96
N GLU A 22 -1.54 -14.74 10.17
CA GLU A 22 -0.56 -13.87 10.85
C GLU A 22 0.70 -14.64 11.23
N SER A 23 0.55 -15.87 11.72
CA SER A 23 1.68 -16.72 12.12
C SER A 23 2.55 -17.07 10.92
N ILE A 24 1.94 -17.40 9.77
CA ILE A 24 2.67 -17.63 8.51
C ILE A 24 3.42 -16.36 8.10
N ALA A 25 2.78 -15.20 8.15
CA ALA A 25 3.41 -13.93 7.78
C ALA A 25 4.63 -13.62 8.66
N ILE A 26 4.46 -13.66 9.98
CA ILE A 26 5.54 -13.39 10.93
C ILE A 26 6.66 -14.43 10.79
N THR A 27 6.33 -15.70 10.53
CA THR A 27 7.33 -16.75 10.32
C THR A 27 8.17 -16.47 9.07
N VAL A 28 7.53 -16.11 7.95
CA VAL A 28 8.25 -15.72 6.72
C VAL A 28 9.15 -14.51 6.98
N PHE A 29 8.66 -13.53 7.74
CA PHE A 29 9.45 -12.35 8.08
C PHE A 29 10.67 -12.70 8.95
N VAL A 30 10.47 -13.39 10.07
CA VAL A 30 11.55 -13.73 11.02
C VAL A 30 12.58 -14.64 10.38
N LEU A 31 12.16 -15.67 9.64
CA LEU A 31 13.08 -16.54 8.91
C LEU A 31 13.82 -15.77 7.81
N GLY A 32 13.10 -14.93 7.06
CA GLY A 32 13.69 -14.10 6.02
C GLY A 32 14.77 -13.17 6.57
N VAL A 33 14.49 -12.48 7.69
CA VAL A 33 15.46 -11.63 8.38
C VAL A 33 16.64 -12.46 8.88
N GLY A 34 16.39 -13.57 9.57
CA GLY A 34 17.45 -14.42 10.14
C GLY A 34 18.41 -14.96 9.08
N VAL A 35 17.89 -15.33 7.91
CA VAL A 35 18.70 -15.81 6.78
C VAL A 35 19.40 -14.66 6.05
N ALA A 36 18.76 -13.50 5.89
CA ALA A 36 19.27 -12.41 5.07
C ALA A 36 20.19 -11.43 5.80
N ILE A 37 20.14 -11.33 7.14
CA ILE A 37 20.98 -10.43 7.94
C ILE A 37 22.48 -10.56 7.62
N PRO A 38 23.06 -11.79 7.53
CA PRO A 38 24.49 -11.93 7.27
C PRO A 38 24.93 -11.38 5.90
N TYR A 39 24.01 -11.30 4.94
CA TYR A 39 24.31 -10.92 3.55
C TYR A 39 23.92 -9.47 3.23
N LEU A 40 22.82 -8.99 3.82
CA LEU A 40 22.20 -7.71 3.48
C LEU A 40 22.21 -6.69 4.63
N GLY A 41 22.67 -7.09 5.83
CA GLY A 41 22.67 -6.23 7.01
C GLY A 41 21.28 -5.69 7.32
N VAL A 42 21.15 -4.37 7.53
CA VAL A 42 19.86 -3.72 7.85
C VAL A 42 18.84 -3.85 6.71
N LEU A 43 19.28 -3.91 5.44
CA LEU A 43 18.40 -4.08 4.27
C LEU A 43 17.63 -5.40 4.29
N ALA A 44 18.15 -6.42 5.01
CA ALA A 44 17.48 -7.70 5.21
C ALA A 44 16.04 -7.53 5.72
N THR A 45 15.80 -6.56 6.60
CA THR A 45 14.47 -6.28 7.15
C THR A 45 13.49 -5.83 6.07
N GLY A 46 13.89 -4.92 5.18
CA GLY A 46 13.05 -4.46 4.07
C GLY A 46 12.74 -5.57 3.07
N VAL A 47 13.74 -6.38 2.71
CA VAL A 47 13.56 -7.50 1.79
C VAL A 47 12.67 -8.58 2.39
N ALA A 48 12.88 -8.95 3.65
CA ALA A 48 12.06 -9.93 4.35
C ALA A 48 10.61 -9.42 4.53
N PHE A 49 10.42 -8.13 4.77
CA PHE A 49 9.09 -7.52 4.84
C PHE A 49 8.36 -7.61 3.50
N LEU A 50 9.05 -7.34 2.39
CA LEU A 50 8.50 -7.53 1.04
C LEU A 50 8.13 -9.00 0.80
N ALA A 51 9.02 -9.94 1.12
CA ALA A 51 8.77 -11.37 0.99
C ALA A 51 7.55 -11.83 1.81
N MET A 52 7.43 -11.37 3.06
CA MET A 52 6.25 -11.61 3.89
C MET A 52 4.97 -11.15 3.18
N TYR A 53 4.96 -9.95 2.59
CA TYR A 53 3.78 -9.44 1.90
C TYR A 53 3.47 -10.17 0.59
N LEU A 54 4.48 -10.70 -0.11
CA LEU A 54 4.29 -11.57 -1.28
C LEU A 54 3.58 -12.88 -0.93
N VAL A 55 3.75 -13.38 0.30
CA VAL A 55 3.04 -14.58 0.80
C VAL A 55 1.69 -14.21 1.42
N TYR A 56 1.69 -13.20 2.30
CA TYR A 56 0.53 -12.83 3.10
C TYR A 56 -0.60 -12.23 2.25
N LEU A 57 -0.30 -11.35 1.30
CA LEU A 57 -1.33 -10.66 0.52
C LEU A 57 -2.16 -11.62 -0.36
N PRO A 58 -1.56 -12.54 -1.14
CA PRO A 58 -2.34 -13.55 -1.87
C PRO A 58 -3.15 -14.45 -0.95
N LEU A 59 -2.59 -14.84 0.19
CA LEU A 59 -3.25 -15.71 1.16
C LEU A 59 -4.53 -15.07 1.71
N VAL A 60 -4.45 -13.85 2.26
CA VAL A 60 -5.63 -13.16 2.79
C VAL A 60 -6.61 -12.75 1.70
N TYR A 61 -6.12 -12.42 0.50
CA TYR A 61 -6.97 -12.12 -0.65
C TYR A 61 -7.79 -13.33 -1.08
N TRP A 62 -7.16 -14.50 -1.20
CA TRP A 62 -7.84 -15.75 -1.56
C TRP A 62 -8.92 -16.13 -0.54
N ILE A 63 -8.60 -16.00 0.75
CA ILE A 63 -9.55 -16.27 1.82
C ILE A 63 -10.73 -15.28 1.77
N ALA A 64 -10.45 -13.98 1.63
CA ALA A 64 -11.49 -12.96 1.52
C ALA A 64 -12.37 -13.16 0.28
N ARG A 65 -11.78 -13.53 -0.86
CA ARG A 65 -12.53 -13.87 -2.08
C ARG A 65 -13.50 -15.03 -1.85
N ARG A 66 -13.06 -16.08 -1.15
CA ARG A 66 -13.90 -17.25 -0.85
C ARG A 66 -14.99 -16.96 0.18
N ARG A 67 -14.73 -16.11 1.17
CA ARG A 67 -15.65 -15.85 2.29
C ARG A 67 -16.69 -14.78 1.98
N ILE A 68 -16.29 -13.69 1.34
CA ILE A 68 -17.15 -12.50 1.14
C ILE A 68 -17.21 -12.05 -0.33
N GLY A 69 -16.70 -12.84 -1.28
CA GLY A 69 -16.71 -12.49 -2.70
C GLY A 69 -15.81 -11.30 -3.06
N PHE A 70 -14.88 -10.91 -2.18
CA PHE A 70 -14.07 -9.71 -2.36
C PHE A 70 -13.28 -9.71 -3.67
N ALA A 71 -13.35 -8.61 -4.42
CA ALA A 71 -12.64 -8.44 -5.68
C ALA A 71 -12.03 -7.03 -5.75
N TRP A 72 -10.78 -6.94 -6.21
CA TRP A 72 -10.19 -5.65 -6.51
C TRP A 72 -10.82 -5.04 -7.76
N THR A 73 -11.31 -3.81 -7.61
CA THR A 73 -11.77 -3.01 -8.74
C THR A 73 -10.58 -2.64 -9.63
N ARG A 74 -10.87 -2.26 -10.88
CA ARG A 74 -9.85 -1.81 -11.83
C ARG A 74 -9.01 -0.65 -11.28
N VAL A 75 -9.64 0.26 -10.53
CA VAL A 75 -8.96 1.42 -9.92
C VAL A 75 -7.93 0.98 -8.89
N VAL A 76 -8.25 0.02 -8.01
CA VAL A 76 -7.31 -0.50 -7.01
C VAL A 76 -6.11 -1.16 -7.68
N LYS A 77 -6.35 -1.93 -8.75
CA LYS A 77 -5.27 -2.58 -9.53
C LYS A 77 -4.32 -1.55 -10.16
N ILE A 78 -4.87 -0.49 -10.75
CA ILE A 78 -4.06 0.60 -11.33
C ILE A 78 -3.24 1.30 -10.25
N GLN A 79 -3.84 1.61 -9.10
CA GLN A 79 -3.14 2.27 -8.00
C GLN A 79 -2.03 1.41 -7.40
N ALA A 80 -2.26 0.10 -7.27
CA ALA A 80 -1.22 -0.84 -6.86
C ALA A 80 -0.06 -0.85 -7.87
N ALA A 81 -0.34 -0.88 -9.17
CA ALA A 81 0.68 -0.83 -10.22
C ALA A 81 1.47 0.50 -10.18
N VAL A 82 0.79 1.64 -10.03
CA VAL A 82 1.44 2.95 -9.90
C VAL A 82 2.36 3.00 -8.68
N LEU A 83 1.93 2.48 -7.53
CA LEU A 83 2.75 2.40 -6.32
C LEU A 83 3.99 1.52 -6.52
N ILE A 84 3.85 0.37 -7.20
CA ILE A 84 4.98 -0.51 -7.52
C ILE A 84 5.97 0.23 -8.43
N VAL A 85 5.50 0.91 -9.47
CA VAL A 85 6.36 1.68 -10.38
C VAL A 85 7.09 2.79 -9.62
N MET A 86 6.39 3.55 -8.77
CA MET A 86 7.01 4.59 -7.93
C MET A 86 8.09 4.01 -7.01
N ALA A 87 7.83 2.87 -6.37
CA ALA A 87 8.80 2.20 -5.51
C ALA A 87 10.04 1.75 -6.28
N VAL A 88 9.86 1.17 -7.48
CA VAL A 88 10.98 0.76 -8.35
C VAL A 88 11.79 1.97 -8.81
N VAL A 89 11.16 3.09 -9.16
CA VAL A 89 11.86 4.33 -9.53
C VAL A 89 12.70 4.85 -8.37
N VAL A 90 12.14 4.93 -7.16
CA VAL A 90 12.87 5.39 -5.96
C VAL A 90 14.03 4.46 -5.63
N ALA A 91 13.81 3.14 -5.67
CA ALA A 91 14.86 2.15 -5.44
C ALA A 91 15.97 2.24 -6.50
N GLY A 92 15.61 2.38 -7.77
CA GLY A 92 16.55 2.54 -8.88
C GLY A 92 17.41 3.80 -8.76
N LEU A 93 16.80 4.92 -8.38
CA LEU A 93 17.53 6.18 -8.10
C LEU A 93 18.47 6.05 -6.91
N GLY A 94 18.13 5.21 -5.93
CA GLY A 94 18.99 4.93 -4.77
C GLY A 94 20.35 4.33 -5.15
N HIS A 95 20.44 3.64 -6.29
CA HIS A 95 21.73 3.15 -6.80
C HIS A 95 22.62 4.24 -7.43
N VAL A 96 22.05 5.40 -7.77
CA VAL A 96 22.77 6.50 -8.43
C VAL A 96 23.09 7.62 -7.44
N SER A 97 22.11 8.02 -6.63
CA SER A 97 22.27 9.08 -5.64
C SER A 97 21.23 8.97 -4.53
N ASP A 98 21.70 8.80 -3.29
CA ASP A 98 20.84 8.77 -2.10
C ASP A 98 19.99 10.05 -1.96
N MET A 99 20.59 11.21 -2.24
CA MET A 99 19.90 12.50 -2.16
C MET A 99 18.79 12.63 -3.21
N ALA A 100 19.05 12.16 -4.45
CA ALA A 100 18.04 12.17 -5.50
C ALA A 100 16.88 11.21 -5.18
N SER A 101 17.19 10.00 -4.69
CA SER A 101 16.19 9.03 -4.24
C SER A 101 15.32 9.58 -3.10
N ALA A 102 15.95 10.21 -2.11
CA ALA A 102 15.24 10.85 -1.00
C ALA A 102 14.32 11.99 -1.47
N ALA A 103 14.84 12.91 -2.30
CA ALA A 103 14.05 14.02 -2.82
C ALA A 103 12.85 13.55 -3.65
N VAL A 104 13.07 12.63 -4.59
CA VAL A 104 11.99 12.05 -5.42
C VAL A 104 11.00 11.26 -4.56
N GLY A 105 11.49 10.46 -3.61
CA GLY A 105 10.65 9.69 -2.70
C GLY A 105 9.73 10.57 -1.87
N ILE A 106 10.25 11.67 -1.31
CA ILE A 106 9.45 12.65 -0.55
C ILE A 106 8.38 13.28 -1.45
N ILE A 107 8.75 13.75 -2.64
CA ILE A 107 7.80 14.37 -3.58
C ILE A 107 6.67 13.41 -3.94
N LEU A 108 7.01 12.17 -4.32
CA LEU A 108 6.03 11.14 -4.67
C LEU A 108 5.14 10.78 -3.48
N ALA A 109 5.70 10.67 -2.28
CA ALA A 109 4.93 10.40 -1.06
C ALA A 109 3.94 11.52 -0.74
N VAL A 110 4.34 12.79 -0.88
CA VAL A 110 3.46 13.94 -0.67
C VAL A 110 2.33 13.99 -1.70
N ILE A 111 2.66 13.81 -2.99
CA ILE A 111 1.65 13.78 -4.07
C ILE A 111 0.64 12.67 -3.82
N MET A 112 1.11 11.47 -3.53
CA MET A 112 0.26 10.30 -3.33
C MET A 112 -0.57 10.41 -2.04
N GLY A 113 0.04 10.92 -0.96
CA GLY A 113 -0.64 11.18 0.29
C GLY A 113 -1.77 12.20 0.11
N PHE A 114 -1.51 13.31 -0.57
CA PHE A 114 -2.53 14.31 -0.86
C PHE A 114 -3.65 13.76 -1.74
N TYR A 115 -3.31 13.04 -2.82
CA TYR A 115 -4.28 12.39 -3.68
C TYR A 115 -5.19 11.42 -2.91
N MET A 116 -4.61 10.61 -2.01
CA MET A 116 -5.38 9.67 -1.20
C MET A 116 -6.27 10.36 -0.16
N LEU A 117 -5.80 11.45 0.46
CA LEU A 117 -6.62 12.24 1.38
C LEU A 117 -7.83 12.85 0.68
N VAL A 118 -7.64 13.44 -0.50
CA VAL A 118 -8.74 13.99 -1.31
C VAL A 118 -9.73 12.88 -1.69
N ARG A 119 -9.23 11.76 -2.21
CA ARG A 119 -10.08 10.65 -2.63
C ARG A 119 -10.85 10.03 -1.46
N PHE A 120 -10.22 9.93 -0.28
CA PHE A 120 -10.87 9.45 0.92
C PHE A 120 -11.98 10.42 1.37
N ALA A 121 -11.72 11.73 1.34
CA ALA A 121 -12.71 12.75 1.66
C ALA A 121 -13.90 12.78 0.69
N GLU A 122 -13.72 12.37 -0.57
CA GLU A 122 -14.81 12.21 -1.54
C GLU A 122 -15.63 10.93 -1.31
N MET A 123 -15.02 9.87 -0.78
CA MET A 123 -15.69 8.59 -0.51
C MET A 123 -16.45 8.59 0.82
N GLY A 124 -16.02 9.37 1.81
CA GLY A 124 -16.77 9.60 3.04
C GLY A 124 -17.76 10.75 2.88
N GLU A 125 -18.95 10.65 3.46
CA GLU A 125 -19.87 11.79 3.67
C GLU A 125 -19.29 12.77 4.73
N MET A 126 -18.03 13.17 4.59
CA MET A 126 -17.34 13.99 5.57
C MET A 126 -17.73 15.47 5.39
N SER A 127 -18.55 15.98 6.31
CA SER A 127 -18.81 17.41 6.48
C SER A 127 -17.60 18.10 7.13
N GLY A 128 -17.18 19.26 6.58
CA GLY A 128 -16.12 20.11 7.18
C GLY A 128 -14.90 20.41 6.29
N PRO A 129 -13.70 20.67 6.87
CA PRO A 129 -12.49 21.15 6.17
C PRO A 129 -12.02 20.27 5.01
N ALA A 130 -12.26 18.95 5.10
CA ALA A 130 -11.94 17.99 4.04
C ALA A 130 -12.72 18.25 2.74
N ARG A 131 -13.96 18.77 2.82
CA ARG A 131 -14.74 19.20 1.65
C ARG A 131 -14.10 20.39 0.95
N ARG A 132 -13.50 21.33 1.70
CA ARG A 132 -12.80 22.49 1.12
C ARG A 132 -11.58 22.03 0.32
N LEU A 133 -10.81 21.06 0.82
CA LEU A 133 -9.68 20.47 0.09
C LEU A 133 -10.13 19.72 -1.16
N ALA A 134 -11.22 18.96 -1.10
CA ALA A 134 -11.79 18.28 -2.26
C ALA A 134 -12.26 19.26 -3.34
N VAL A 135 -12.87 20.39 -2.96
CA VAL A 135 -13.27 21.45 -3.91
C VAL A 135 -12.05 22.14 -4.53
N LEU A 136 -11.03 22.45 -3.73
CA LEU A 136 -9.79 23.09 -4.20
C LEU A 136 -9.02 22.19 -5.18
N SER A 137 -9.01 20.87 -4.94
CA SER A 137 -8.43 19.89 -5.86
C SER A 137 -9.19 19.83 -7.19
N ARG A 138 -10.53 19.91 -7.16
CA ARG A 138 -11.36 19.95 -8.37
C ARG A 138 -11.14 21.22 -9.17
N GLU A 139 -10.90 22.34 -8.52
CA GLU A 139 -10.62 23.62 -9.19
C GLU A 139 -9.26 23.61 -9.89
N ILE A 140 -8.21 23.06 -9.25
CA ILE A 140 -6.87 22.91 -9.85
C ILE A 140 -6.90 21.92 -11.02
N VAL A 141 -7.56 20.76 -10.85
CA VAL A 141 -7.69 19.75 -11.90
C VAL A 141 -8.58 20.24 -13.06
N GLY A 142 -9.61 21.03 -12.76
CA GLY A 142 -10.48 21.66 -13.75
C GLY A 142 -9.73 22.68 -14.61
N ARG A 143 -8.89 23.54 -13.99
CA ARG A 143 -8.06 24.52 -14.73
C ARG A 143 -7.03 23.85 -15.65
N LEU A 144 -6.49 22.71 -15.27
CA LEU A 144 -5.58 21.92 -16.12
C LEU A 144 -6.29 21.23 -17.31
N ARG A 145 -7.61 21.08 -17.26
CA ARG A 145 -8.40 20.43 -18.33
C ARG A 145 -9.03 21.41 -19.31
N VAL A 146 -9.16 22.68 -18.92
CA VAL A 146 -9.72 23.78 -19.75
C VAL A 146 -8.64 24.52 -20.55
N GLY A 147 -7.35 24.20 -20.33
CA GLY A 147 -6.22 24.74 -21.10
C GLY A 147 -5.86 23.96 -22.37
N LYS A 148 -6.78 23.18 -22.94
CA LYS A 148 -6.67 22.56 -24.27
C LYS A 148 -7.80 23.06 -25.16
#